data_AF-A0A9D3XJG6-F1
#
_entry.id   AF-A0A9D3XJG6-F1
#
_cell.length_a   1.000
_cell.length_b   1.000
_cell.length_c   1.000
_cell.angle_alpha   90.00
_cell.angle_beta   90.00
_cell.angle_gamma   90.00
#
_symmetry.space_group_name_H-M   'P 1'
#
loop_
_entity.id
_entity.type
_entity.pdbx_description
1 polymer ?
#
loop_
_entity_poly.entity_id
_entity_poly.type
_entity_poly.pdbx_seq_one_letter_code
_entity_poly.pdbx_strand_id
1 'polypeptide(L)'
;MSVCDSVSLWVTDKRTAVDIRGKAVTVLSEVQTLTGPLKQYFFETKCNPAGGTMGGCRGVDRRHWLSECKAKQSYVRALTADADKLVGWRWIRIDTACVCTLLSRAGRA
;
A
#
# COMPACT_ATOMS: atom_id res chain seq x y z
N MET A 1 21.92 1.23 -2.00
CA MET A 1 20.92 1.11 -3.09
C MET A 1 19.89 0.06 -2.66
N SER A 2 18.59 0.32 -2.79
CA SER A 2 17.55 -0.68 -2.45
C SER A 2 17.45 -1.77 -3.52
N VAL A 3 16.83 -2.89 -3.18
CA VAL A 3 16.58 -3.99 -4.14
C VAL A 3 15.41 -3.66 -5.07
N CYS A 4 14.42 -2.92 -4.57
CA CYS A 4 13.30 -2.36 -5.32
C CYS A 4 13.26 -0.84 -5.15
N ASP A 5 13.04 -0.11 -6.24
CA ASP A 5 12.87 1.34 -6.17
C ASP A 5 11.43 1.66 -5.75
N SER A 6 11.25 2.64 -4.87
CA SER A 6 9.95 3.04 -4.35
C SER A 6 9.76 4.55 -4.42
N VAL A 7 8.50 4.97 -4.48
CA VAL A 7 8.10 6.37 -4.36
C VAL A 7 7.11 6.52 -3.21
N SER A 8 7.26 7.59 -2.43
CA SER A 8 6.38 7.90 -1.31
C SER A 8 5.73 9.25 -1.52
N LEU A 9 4.45 9.36 -1.17
CA LEU A 9 3.70 10.60 -1.30
C LEU A 9 2.58 10.71 -0.27
N TRP A 10 2.22 11.95 0.07
CA TRP A 10 1.04 12.25 0.87
C TRP A 10 -0.20 12.22 -0.01
N VAL A 11 -1.07 11.24 0.21
CA VAL A 11 -2.37 11.11 -0.44
C VAL A 11 -3.39 11.93 0.35
N THR A 12 -3.94 12.97 -0.29
CA THR A 12 -4.85 13.94 0.33
C THR A 12 -6.31 13.75 -0.04
N ASP A 13 -6.59 12.91 -1.04
CA ASP A 13 -7.90 12.75 -1.68
C ASP A 13 -8.41 11.29 -1.64
N LYS A 14 -7.92 10.49 -0.69
CA LYS A 14 -8.34 9.09 -0.52
C LYS A 14 -9.81 9.03 -0.09
N ARG A 15 -10.69 8.58 -0.99
CA ARG A 15 -12.14 8.45 -0.74
C ARG A 15 -12.60 7.04 -0.40
N THR A 16 -11.85 6.04 -0.85
CA THR A 16 -12.19 4.63 -0.66
C THR A 16 -11.00 3.86 -0.14
N ALA A 17 -11.29 2.85 0.68
CA ALA A 17 -10.31 1.89 1.15
C ALA A 17 -10.99 0.54 1.41
N VAL A 18 -10.18 -0.45 1.76
CA VAL A 18 -10.68 -1.76 2.19
C VAL A 18 -10.27 -1.97 3.64
N ASP A 19 -11.23 -2.34 4.48
CA ASP A 19 -10.99 -2.59 5.89
C ASP A 19 -10.29 -3.94 6.14
N ILE A 20 -9.87 -4.20 7.38
CA ILE A 20 -9.24 -5.47 7.79
C ILE A 20 -10.13 -6.70 7.59
N ARG A 21 -11.46 -6.52 7.46
CA ARG A 21 -12.41 -7.60 7.16
C ARG A 21 -12.63 -7.78 5.65
N GLY A 22 -11.85 -7.10 4.81
CA GLY A 22 -11.97 -7.16 3.35
C GLY A 22 -13.16 -6.39 2.79
N LYS A 23 -13.85 -5.57 3.59
CA LYS A 23 -15.00 -4.77 3.12
C LYS A 23 -14.56 -3.43 2.57
N ALA A 24 -15.15 -3.03 1.45
CA ALA A 24 -14.99 -1.67 0.93
C ALA A 24 -15.64 -0.66 1.90
N VAL A 25 -14.92 0.42 2.20
CA VAL A 25 -15.36 1.49 3.09
C VAL A 25 -15.02 2.85 2.48
N THR A 26 -15.84 3.86 2.78
CA THR A 26 -15.61 5.24 2.38
C THR A 26 -14.77 5.93 3.44
N VAL A 27 -13.65 6.53 3.05
CA VAL A 27 -12.80 7.32 3.93
C VAL A 27 -13.35 8.74 3.99
N LEU A 28 -13.56 9.26 5.19
CA LEU A 28 -14.03 10.63 5.38
C LEU A 28 -12.88 11.62 5.13
N SER A 29 -13.15 12.78 4.57
CA SER A 29 -12.09 13.79 4.33
C SER A 29 -11.58 14.40 5.63
N GLU A 30 -12.45 14.50 6.63
CA GLU A 30 -12.20 15.23 7.87
C GLU A 30 -12.65 14.44 9.11
N VAL A 31 -11.91 14.63 10.20
CA VAL A 31 -12.21 14.15 11.54
C VAL A 31 -12.61 15.35 12.38
N GLN A 32 -13.82 15.34 12.92
CA GLN A 32 -14.26 16.39 13.82
C GLN A 32 -13.60 16.21 15.19
N THR A 33 -12.91 17.25 15.66
CA THR A 33 -12.27 17.28 16.98
C THR A 33 -12.76 18.48 17.80
N LEU A 34 -12.42 18.51 19.09
CA LEU A 34 -12.77 19.64 19.97
C LEU A 34 -12.18 20.98 19.49
N THR A 35 -11.06 20.93 18.76
CA THR A 35 -10.35 22.11 18.24
C THR A 35 -10.70 22.42 16.78
N GLY A 36 -11.66 21.71 16.18
CA GLY A 36 -12.09 21.88 14.79
C GLY A 36 -11.83 20.64 13.90
N PRO A 37 -12.18 20.71 12.61
CA PRO A 37 -11.99 19.61 11.67
C PRO A 37 -10.50 19.42 11.33
N LEU A 38 -10.04 18.18 11.40
CA LEU A 38 -8.70 17.76 10.92
C LEU A 38 -8.83 16.94 9.65
N LYS A 39 -8.05 17.27 8.62
CA LYS A 39 -8.03 16.51 7.36
C LYS A 39 -7.31 15.17 7.53
N GLN A 40 -7.84 14.12 6.92
CA GLN A 40 -7.20 12.80 6.90
C GLN A 40 -6.29 12.66 5.68
N TYR A 41 -4.99 12.50 5.93
CA TYR A 41 -4.00 12.24 4.89
C TYR A 41 -3.30 10.91 5.16
N PHE A 42 -2.85 10.27 4.10
CA PHE A 42 -2.15 8.98 4.17
C PHE A 42 -0.80 9.09 3.51
N PHE A 43 0.25 8.66 4.21
CA PHE A 43 1.57 8.52 3.61
C PHE A 43 1.64 7.15 2.94
N GLU A 44 1.53 7.12 1.61
CA GLU A 44 1.59 5.89 0.83
C GLU A 44 2.94 5.73 0.16
N THR A 45 3.47 4.50 0.18
CA THR A 45 4.71 4.13 -0.51
C THR A 45 4.43 2.98 -1.47
N LYS A 46 4.74 3.19 -2.75
CA LYS A 46 4.49 2.23 -3.85
C LYS A 46 5.79 1.88 -4.55
N CYS A 47 5.77 0.80 -5.33
CA CYS A 47 6.87 0.52 -6.25
C CYS A 47 6.95 1.59 -7.33
N ASN A 48 8.16 2.05 -7.65
CA ASN A 48 8.39 3.01 -8.71
C ASN A 48 8.49 2.28 -10.07
N PRO A 49 7.49 2.39 -10.97
CA PRO A 49 7.51 1.69 -12.25
C PRO A 49 8.53 2.28 -13.24
N ALA A 50 8.91 3.56 -13.06
CA ALA A 50 9.96 4.20 -13.83
C ALA A 50 11.38 3.91 -13.27
N GLY A 51 11.47 3.19 -12.15
CA GLY A 51 12.73 2.77 -11.54
C GLY A 51 13.42 1.67 -12.35
N GLY A 52 14.73 1.51 -12.15
CA GLY A 52 15.58 0.56 -12.87
C GLY A 52 15.36 -0.92 -12.52
N THR A 53 14.13 -1.30 -12.14
CA THR A 53 13.75 -2.64 -11.65
C THR A 53 12.77 -3.37 -12.58
N MET A 54 12.61 -2.86 -13.80
CA MET A 54 11.72 -3.42 -14.83
C MET A 54 12.12 -4.86 -15.26
N GLY A 55 13.38 -5.28 -15.02
CA GLY A 55 13.89 -6.63 -15.27
C GLY A 55 13.95 -7.53 -14.04
N GLY A 56 13.10 -7.27 -13.04
CA GLY A 56 13.14 -7.90 -11.72
C GLY A 56 13.98 -7.13 -10.72
N CYS A 57 14.02 -7.64 -9.49
CA CYS A 57 14.68 -6.94 -8.41
C CYS A 57 16.21 -6.87 -8.59
N ARG A 58 16.79 -5.75 -8.17
CA ARG A 58 18.23 -5.46 -8.31
C ARG A 58 19.05 -6.43 -7.46
N GLY A 59 20.08 -7.03 -8.07
CA GLY A 59 21.02 -7.93 -7.38
C GLY A 59 20.54 -9.36 -7.19
N VAL A 60 19.36 -9.73 -7.71
CA VAL A 60 18.90 -11.13 -7.68
C VAL A 60 19.60 -11.95 -8.77
N ASP A 61 20.03 -13.16 -8.40
CA ASP A 61 20.56 -14.13 -9.36
C ASP A 61 19.46 -14.67 -10.28
N ARG A 62 19.44 -14.14 -11.50
CA ARG A 62 18.47 -14.47 -12.55
C ARG A 62 18.58 -15.91 -13.06
N ARG A 63 19.69 -16.62 -12.78
CA ARG A 63 19.88 -18.04 -13.16
C ARG A 63 18.97 -18.96 -12.36
N HIS A 64 18.81 -18.66 -11.07
CA HIS A 64 18.05 -19.49 -10.14
C HIS A 64 16.67 -18.91 -9.80
N TRP A 65 16.48 -17.59 -9.98
CA TRP A 65 15.29 -16.90 -9.50
C TRP A 65 14.65 -16.02 -10.58
N LEU A 66 13.33 -16.08 -10.64
CA LEU A 66 12.48 -15.02 -11.18
C LEU A 66 12.16 -14.08 -10.03
N SER A 67 12.23 -12.77 -10.27
CA SER A 67 11.99 -11.79 -9.22
C SER A 67 11.13 -10.63 -9.68
N GLU A 68 10.31 -10.11 -8.77
CA GLU A 68 9.35 -9.04 -9.06
C GLU A 68 9.22 -8.11 -7.85
N CYS A 69 9.26 -6.81 -8.11
CA CYS A 69 9.01 -5.78 -7.10
C CYS A 69 7.49 -5.56 -6.95
N LYS A 70 6.95 -5.84 -5.76
CA LYS A 70 5.51 -5.70 -5.47
C LYS A 70 5.27 -4.71 -4.34
N ALA A 71 4.24 -3.89 -4.51
CA ALA A 71 3.76 -3.04 -3.43
C ALA A 71 3.19 -3.94 -2.32
N LYS A 72 3.54 -3.63 -1.08
CA LYS A 72 2.96 -4.27 0.10
C LYS A 72 2.13 -3.28 0.87
N GLN A 73 1.02 -3.80 1.37
CA GLN A 73 0.07 -3.05 2.14
C GLN A 73 0.27 -3.32 3.62
N SER A 74 -0.04 -2.32 4.43
CA SER A 74 -0.19 -2.43 5.88
C SER A 74 -1.49 -1.77 6.30
N TYR A 75 -1.89 -2.00 7.55
CA TYR A 75 -3.10 -1.43 8.11
C TYR A 75 -2.80 -0.15 8.88
N VAL A 76 -3.60 0.88 8.63
CA VAL A 76 -3.59 2.13 9.38
C VAL A 76 -4.99 2.44 9.89
N ARG A 77 -5.09 3.21 10.98
CA ARG A 77 -6.37 3.69 11.49
C ARG A 77 -6.86 4.85 10.62
N ALA A 78 -8.13 4.78 10.23
CA ALA A 78 -8.83 5.85 9.53
C ALA A 78 -10.28 5.95 10.01
N LEU A 79 -10.82 7.18 10.00
CA LEU A 79 -12.25 7.41 10.18
C LEU A 79 -12.96 7.15 8.86
N THR A 80 -13.91 6.21 8.88
CA THR A 80 -14.56 5.67 7.68
C THR A 80 -16.06 5.51 7.89
N ALA A 81 -16.82 5.48 6.80
CA ALA A 81 -18.21 5.04 6.76
C ALA A 81 -18.30 3.71 6.00
N ASP A 82 -19.06 2.75 6.51
CA ASP A 82 -19.36 1.51 5.79
C ASP A 82 -20.64 1.64 4.95
N ALA A 83 -21.06 0.52 4.34
CA ALA A 83 -22.26 0.46 3.50
C ALA A 83 -23.55 0.82 4.26
N ASP A 84 -23.59 0.56 5.57
CA ASP A 84 -24.71 0.89 6.45
C ASP A 84 -24.64 2.34 6.96
N LYS A 85 -23.72 3.14 6.41
CA LYS A 85 -23.43 4.54 6.78
C LYS A 85 -22.95 4.70 8.24
N LEU A 86 -22.47 3.63 8.86
CA LEU A 86 -21.94 3.69 10.21
C LEU A 86 -20.53 4.27 10.19
N VAL A 87 -20.41 5.48 10.73
CA VAL A 87 -19.13 6.17 10.88
C VAL A 87 -18.37 5.59 12.06
N GLY A 88 -17.11 5.24 11.85
CA GLY A 88 -16.26 4.72 12.90
C GLY A 88 -14.82 4.57 12.48
N TRP A 89 -13.95 4.47 13.48
CA TRP A 89 -12.56 4.12 13.27
C TRP A 89 -12.47 2.67 12.81
N ARG A 90 -11.81 2.44 11.68
CA ARG A 90 -11.50 1.10 11.16
C ARG A 90 -10.03 1.02 10.77
N TRP A 91 -9.52 -0.20 10.70
CA TRP A 91 -8.21 -0.49 10.13
C TRP A 91 -8.39 -0.64 8.63
N ILE A 92 -7.76 0.24 7.85
CA ILE A 92 -7.79 0.19 6.38
C ILE A 92 -6.41 -0.18 5.83
N ARG A 93 -6.39 -0.91 4.73
CA ARG A 93 -5.13 -1.22 4.03
C ARG A 93 -4.71 -0.06 3.12
N ILE A 94 -3.44 0.34 3.23
CA ILE A 94 -2.78 1.32 2.34
C ILE A 94 -1.44 0.76 1.88
N ASP A 95 -0.92 1.22 0.74
CA ASP A 95 0.41 0.82 0.25
C ASP A 95 1.49 1.47 1.13
N THR A 96 2.40 0.67 1.71
CA THR A 96 3.41 1.17 2.67
C THR A 96 4.84 0.79 2.33
N ALA A 97 5.06 -0.07 1.33
CA ALA A 97 6.39 -0.48 0.93
C ALA A 97 6.41 -1.05 -0.50
N CYS A 98 7.59 -1.10 -1.09
CA CYS A 98 7.89 -1.90 -2.26
C CYS A 98 8.91 -2.99 -1.89
N VAL A 99 8.54 -4.26 -2.06
CA VAL A 99 9.40 -5.39 -1.66
C VAL A 99 9.70 -6.29 -2.86
N CYS A 100 10.84 -6.97 -2.80
CA CYS A 100 11.16 -7.99 -3.77
C CYS A 100 10.50 -9.32 -3.41
N THR A 101 9.87 -9.95 -4.40
CA THR A 101 9.37 -11.31 -4.31
C THR A 101 10.19 -12.21 -5.23
N LEU A 102 10.47 -13.42 -4.77
CA LEU A 102 11.27 -14.40 -5.49
C LEU A 102 10.39 -15.61 -5.83
N LEU A 103 10.55 -16.12 -7.04
CA LEU A 103 10.02 -17.39 -7.48
C LEU A 103 11.21 -18.22 -7.96
N SER A 104 11.39 -19.41 -7.38
CA SER A 104 12.42 -20.32 -7.84
C SER A 104 12.14 -20.69 -9.29
N ARG A 105 13.17 -20.61 -10.13
CA ARG A 105 13.16 -21.33 -11.41
C ARG A 105 13.34 -22.79 -11.03
N ALA A 106 12.25 -23.48 -10.72
CA ALA A 106 12.29 -24.92 -10.49
C ALA A 106 13.01 -25.54 -11.69
N GLY A 107 14.13 -26.22 -11.43
CA GLY A 107 14.57 -27.24 -12.35
C GLY A 107 13.38 -28.18 -12.52
N ARG A 108 13.04 -28.53 -13.76
CA ARG A 108 12.39 -29.82 -14.00
C ARG A 108 13.21 -30.84 -13.19
N ALA A 109 12.64 -31.34 -12.11
CA ALA A 109 13.04 -32.64 -11.59
C ALA A 109 12.52 -33.69 -12.57
#